data_AF-A0A8H8ZDQ6-F1
#
_entry.id   AF-A0A8H8ZDQ6-F1
#
_cell.length_a   1.000
_cell.length_b   1.000
_cell.length_c   1.000
_cell.angle_alpha   90.00
_cell.angle_beta   90.00
_cell.angle_gamma   90.00
#
_symmetry.space_group_name_H-M   'P 1'
#
loop_
_entity.id
_entity.type
_entity.pdbx_description
1 polymer ?
#
loop_
_entity_poly.entity_id
_entity_poly.type
_entity_poly.pdbx_seq_one_letter_code
_entity_poly.pdbx_strand_id
1 'polypeptide(L)'
;RFSQLESALNTQKNSIPALEKEVKALDKQMVAAQKAADAYWGKDANGKQMTREEAFKKIHQQRDEFNKQNDSEAFAVKYDKEVYQPAIAACHKQSEECYEVPIQQKRDFDINEQRRQTFLQSQKLSRKLQDDWVTLEKGQYPLTMKVSEINSKKVAILMKIDDINQANERWKKDTEQLRRNGVIK
;
A
#
# COMPACT_ATOMS: atom_id res chain seq x y z
N ARG A 1 4.04 46.43 33.16
CA ARG A 1 3.26 45.18 33.04
C ARG A 1 2.43 45.14 31.77
N PHE A 2 1.48 46.07 31.55
CA PHE A 2 0.66 46.10 30.32
C PHE A 2 1.47 46.27 29.03
N SER A 3 2.39 47.26 29.01
CA SER A 3 3.32 47.48 27.89
C SER A 3 4.28 46.32 27.62
N GLN A 4 4.62 45.54 28.64
CA GLN A 4 5.48 44.35 28.50
C GLN A 4 4.73 43.21 27.83
N LEU A 5 3.46 43.00 28.17
CA LEU A 5 2.59 42.01 27.52
C LEU A 5 2.33 42.38 26.06
N GLU A 6 2.04 43.66 25.79
CA GLU A 6 1.86 44.17 24.42
C GLU A 6 3.12 44.02 23.58
N SER A 7 4.29 44.34 24.15
CA SER A 7 5.57 44.12 23.47
C SER A 7 5.82 42.65 23.18
N ALA A 8 5.53 41.73 24.12
CA ALA A 8 5.72 40.30 23.92
C ALA A 8 4.79 39.74 22.82
N LEU A 9 3.52 40.16 22.80
CA LEU A 9 2.56 39.80 21.76
C LEU A 9 2.98 40.33 20.38
N ASN A 10 3.45 41.58 20.32
CA ASN A 10 3.99 42.15 19.08
C ASN A 10 5.22 41.39 18.58
N THR A 11 6.12 40.97 19.48
CA THR A 11 7.26 40.12 19.11
C THR A 11 6.79 38.78 18.53
N GLN A 12 5.80 38.13 19.14
CA GLN A 12 5.23 36.89 18.61
C GLN A 12 4.56 37.10 17.26
N LYS A 13 3.76 38.16 17.10
CA LYS A 13 3.11 38.51 15.83
C LYS A 13 4.12 38.71 14.71
N ASN A 14 5.21 39.42 15.00
CA ASN A 14 6.28 39.67 14.04
C ASN A 14 7.07 38.40 13.67
N SER A 15 6.91 37.30 14.40
CA SER A 15 7.48 36.00 14.04
C SER A 15 6.66 35.23 13.00
N ILE A 16 5.39 35.59 12.77
CA ILE A 16 4.51 34.88 11.83
C ILE A 16 5.11 34.78 10.42
N PRO A 17 5.67 35.85 9.79
CA PRO A 17 6.24 35.73 8.45
C PRO A 17 7.40 34.71 8.36
N ALA A 18 8.18 34.56 9.44
CA ALA A 18 9.23 33.54 9.51
C ALA A 18 8.63 32.13 9.57
N LEU A 19 7.61 31.93 10.41
CA LEU A 19 6.87 30.67 10.51
C LEU A 19 6.20 30.28 9.18
N GLU A 20 5.60 31.23 8.47
CA GLU A 20 5.03 31.01 7.14
C GLU A 20 6.08 30.60 6.10
N LYS A 21 7.29 31.18 6.19
CA LYS A 21 8.42 30.79 5.35
C LYS A 21 8.87 29.36 5.65
N GLU A 22 8.87 28.94 6.91
CA GLU A 22 9.14 27.56 7.30
C GLU A 22 8.08 26.59 6.77
N VAL A 23 6.79 26.93 6.86
CA VAL A 23 5.70 26.13 6.27
C VAL A 23 5.92 25.93 4.76
N LYS A 24 6.23 27.01 4.02
CA LYS A 24 6.52 26.92 2.58
C LYS A 24 7.74 26.05 2.26
N ALA A 25 8.74 26.02 3.15
CA ALA A 25 9.89 25.14 3.00
C ALA A 25 9.51 23.67 3.25
N LEU A 26 8.70 23.41 4.28
CA LEU A 26 8.16 22.08 4.57
C LEU A 26 7.27 21.56 3.45
N ASP A 27 6.47 22.41 2.80
CA ASP A 27 5.66 22.02 1.63
C ASP A 27 6.53 21.49 0.48
N LYS A 28 7.65 22.16 0.19
CA LYS A 28 8.60 21.69 -0.83
C LYS A 28 9.24 20.35 -0.45
N GLN A 29 9.60 20.18 0.82
CA GLN A 29 10.16 18.92 1.32
C GLN A 29 9.12 17.79 1.27
N MET A 30 7.86 18.08 1.57
CA MET A 30 6.75 17.13 1.52
C MET A 30 6.53 16.62 0.10
N VAL A 31 6.48 17.52 -0.90
CA VAL A 31 6.34 17.14 -2.31
C VAL A 31 7.51 16.26 -2.76
N ALA A 32 8.74 16.61 -2.38
CA ALA A 32 9.91 15.80 -2.71
C ALA A 32 9.89 14.42 -2.02
N ALA A 33 9.49 14.36 -0.75
CA ALA A 33 9.38 13.11 0.00
C ALA A 33 8.27 12.21 -0.57
N GLN A 34 7.11 12.78 -0.92
CA GLN A 34 6.01 12.07 -1.56
C GLN A 34 6.44 11.50 -2.90
N LYS A 35 7.11 12.31 -3.74
CA LYS A 35 7.67 11.84 -5.01
C LYS A 35 8.65 10.69 -4.83
N ALA A 36 9.50 10.73 -3.81
CA ALA A 36 10.43 9.64 -3.51
C ALA A 36 9.71 8.37 -3.05
N ALA A 37 8.69 8.50 -2.20
CA ALA A 37 7.86 7.38 -1.75
C ALA A 37 7.08 6.76 -2.93
N ASP A 38 6.49 7.58 -3.80
CA ASP A 38 5.77 7.07 -4.97
C ASP A 38 6.74 6.40 -5.96
N ALA A 39 7.92 6.99 -6.17
CA ALA A 39 8.99 6.48 -7.03
C ALA A 39 9.48 5.08 -6.64
N TYR A 40 9.42 4.75 -5.34
CA TYR A 40 9.96 3.51 -4.77
C TYR A 40 9.35 2.24 -5.35
N TRP A 41 8.05 2.26 -5.68
CA TRP A 41 7.37 1.11 -6.26
C TRP A 41 7.90 0.72 -7.65
N GLY A 42 8.71 1.57 -8.28
CA GLY A 42 9.28 1.34 -9.60
C GLY A 42 8.30 1.63 -10.73
N LYS A 43 8.71 1.29 -11.95
CA LYS A 43 7.95 1.58 -13.17
C LYS A 43 7.39 0.31 -13.80
N ASP A 44 6.25 0.49 -14.48
CA ASP A 44 5.65 -0.53 -15.33
C ASP A 44 6.42 -0.65 -16.67
N ALA A 45 5.97 -1.56 -17.53
CA ALA A 45 6.57 -1.79 -18.84
C ALA A 45 6.52 -0.56 -19.78
N ASN A 46 5.59 0.37 -19.53
CA ASN A 46 5.43 1.61 -20.30
C ASN A 46 6.20 2.79 -19.69
N GLY A 47 6.97 2.55 -18.62
CA GLY A 47 7.72 3.58 -17.91
C GLY A 47 6.88 4.46 -16.98
N LYS A 48 5.60 4.12 -16.76
CA LYS A 48 4.71 4.80 -15.81
C LYS A 48 5.03 4.32 -14.40
N GLN A 49 4.95 5.23 -13.43
CA GLN A 49 5.16 4.90 -12.03
C GLN A 49 4.07 3.94 -11.54
N MET A 50 4.50 2.84 -10.91
CA MET A 50 3.58 1.87 -10.32
C MET A 50 3.06 2.36 -8.97
N THR A 51 1.83 2.00 -8.68
CA THR A 51 1.23 2.03 -7.35
C THR A 51 1.67 0.81 -6.52
N ARG A 52 1.42 0.85 -5.21
CA ARG A 52 1.59 -0.31 -4.32
C ARG A 52 0.87 -1.57 -4.84
N GLU A 53 -0.35 -1.39 -5.33
CA GLU A 53 -1.17 -2.50 -5.84
C GLU A 53 -0.59 -3.11 -7.12
N GLU A 54 -0.12 -2.28 -8.05
CA GLU A 54 0.53 -2.74 -9.28
C GLU A 54 1.85 -3.47 -8.97
N ALA A 55 2.65 -2.95 -8.04
CA ALA A 55 3.87 -3.63 -7.58
C ALA A 55 3.55 -4.98 -6.92
N PHE A 56 2.48 -5.05 -6.11
CA PHE A 56 2.01 -6.29 -5.49
C PHE A 56 1.63 -7.35 -6.55
N LYS A 57 0.82 -6.94 -7.54
CA LYS A 57 0.41 -7.81 -8.65
C LYS A 57 1.63 -8.31 -9.45
N LYS A 58 2.59 -7.43 -9.72
CA LYS A 58 3.83 -7.78 -10.43
C LYS A 58 4.65 -8.83 -9.69
N ILE A 59 4.79 -8.71 -8.37
CA ILE A 59 5.47 -9.72 -7.55
C ILE A 59 4.75 -11.06 -7.60
N HIS A 60 3.41 -11.06 -7.55
CA HIS A 60 2.62 -12.30 -7.54
C HIS A 60 2.39 -12.92 -8.92
N GLN A 61 2.76 -12.21 -9.99
CA GLN A 61 2.51 -12.62 -11.38
C GLN A 61 3.03 -14.03 -11.68
N GLN A 62 4.24 -14.39 -11.22
CA GLN A 62 4.82 -15.70 -11.47
C GLN A 62 3.95 -16.85 -10.91
N ARG A 63 3.40 -16.67 -9.71
CA ARG A 63 2.50 -17.66 -9.10
C ARG A 63 1.17 -17.73 -9.86
N ASP A 64 0.64 -16.58 -10.25
CA ASP A 64 -0.65 -16.51 -10.94
C ASP A 64 -0.57 -17.15 -12.32
N GLU A 65 0.52 -16.92 -13.06
CA GLU A 65 0.82 -17.59 -14.31
C GLU A 65 1.02 -19.09 -14.12
N PHE A 66 1.77 -19.51 -13.09
CA PHE A 66 1.93 -20.92 -12.76
C PHE A 66 0.59 -21.60 -12.49
N ASN A 67 -0.27 -21.01 -11.67
CA ASN A 67 -1.59 -21.54 -11.35
C ASN A 67 -2.46 -21.65 -12.60
N LYS A 68 -2.45 -20.61 -13.44
CA LYS A 68 -3.21 -20.60 -14.71
C LYS A 68 -2.74 -21.68 -15.68
N GLN A 69 -1.43 -21.91 -15.78
CA GLN A 69 -0.86 -22.96 -16.64
C GLN A 69 -1.12 -24.37 -16.12
N ASN A 70 -1.34 -24.53 -14.81
CA ASN A 70 -1.54 -25.81 -14.15
C ASN A 70 -2.97 -26.00 -13.65
N ASP A 71 -3.94 -25.36 -14.31
CA ASP A 71 -5.34 -25.43 -13.96
C ASP A 71 -5.82 -26.88 -13.92
N SER A 72 -6.34 -27.29 -12.76
CA SER A 72 -6.68 -28.68 -12.51
C SER A 72 -7.95 -29.13 -13.23
N GLU A 73 -8.83 -28.20 -13.61
CA GLU A 73 -10.02 -28.53 -14.40
C GLU A 73 -9.62 -28.76 -15.86
N ALA A 74 -8.80 -27.86 -16.43
CA ALA A 74 -8.23 -28.03 -17.75
C ALA A 74 -7.40 -29.33 -17.85
N PHE A 75 -6.63 -29.66 -16.82
CA PHE A 75 -5.90 -30.92 -16.75
C PHE A 75 -6.84 -32.13 -16.75
N ALA A 76 -7.88 -32.13 -15.90
CA ALA A 76 -8.84 -33.24 -15.82
C ALA A 76 -9.57 -33.46 -17.15
N VAL A 77 -10.04 -32.40 -17.81
CA VAL A 77 -10.69 -32.48 -19.13
C VAL A 77 -9.75 -33.07 -20.18
N LYS A 78 -8.49 -32.62 -20.20
CA LYS A 78 -7.48 -33.14 -21.13
C LYS A 78 -7.16 -34.61 -20.85
N TYR A 79 -6.95 -34.96 -19.58
CA TYR A 79 -6.68 -36.32 -19.14
C TYR A 79 -7.83 -37.27 -19.50
N ASP A 80 -9.07 -36.81 -19.31
CA ASP A 80 -10.27 -37.58 -19.65
C ASP A 80 -10.29 -37.94 -21.13
N LYS A 81 -10.05 -36.95 -21.98
CA LYS A 81 -10.09 -37.11 -23.44
C LYS A 81 -8.92 -37.94 -23.98
N GLU A 82 -7.71 -37.70 -23.49
CA GLU A 82 -6.48 -38.23 -24.09
C GLU A 82 -6.01 -39.54 -23.46
N VAL A 83 -6.41 -39.84 -22.21
CA VAL A 83 -5.92 -41.00 -21.46
C VAL A 83 -7.08 -41.90 -21.03
N TYR A 84 -8.04 -41.37 -20.29
CA TYR A 84 -9.11 -42.18 -19.68
C TYR A 84 -10.04 -42.80 -20.73
N GLN A 85 -10.62 -42.00 -21.63
CA GLN A 85 -11.56 -42.50 -22.65
C GLN A 85 -10.90 -43.53 -23.59
N PRO A 86 -9.67 -43.33 -24.10
CA PRO A 86 -8.97 -44.35 -24.85
C PRO A 86 -8.72 -45.64 -24.06
N ALA A 87 -8.39 -45.56 -22.77
CA ALA A 87 -8.17 -46.74 -21.93
C ALA A 87 -9.47 -47.55 -21.72
N ILE A 88 -10.60 -46.88 -21.47
CA ILE A 88 -11.92 -47.51 -21.38
C ILE A 88 -12.31 -48.17 -22.71
N ALA A 89 -12.15 -47.45 -23.83
CA ALA A 89 -12.45 -48.00 -25.15
C ALA A 89 -11.58 -49.21 -25.50
N ALA A 90 -10.29 -49.20 -25.13
CA ALA A 90 -9.40 -50.34 -25.32
C ALA A 90 -9.81 -51.55 -24.46
N CYS A 91 -10.23 -51.31 -23.22
CA CYS A 91 -10.70 -52.37 -22.33
C CYS A 91 -11.99 -53.05 -22.85
N HIS A 92 -12.96 -52.26 -23.32
CA HIS A 92 -14.18 -52.79 -23.96
C HIS A 92 -13.92 -53.54 -25.27
N LYS A 93 -12.85 -53.22 -26.00
CA LYS A 93 -12.45 -53.99 -27.19
C LYS A 93 -11.86 -55.35 -26.84
N GLN A 94 -11.31 -55.52 -25.63
CA GLN A 94 -10.67 -56.77 -25.20
C GLN A 94 -11.66 -57.77 -24.58
N SER A 95 -12.73 -57.30 -23.95
CA SER A 95 -13.75 -58.13 -23.32
C SER A 95 -15.08 -57.37 -23.19
N GLU A 96 -16.21 -58.08 -23.38
CA GLU A 96 -17.55 -57.55 -23.05
C GLU A 96 -17.69 -57.25 -21.55
N GLU A 97 -16.98 -57.99 -20.69
CA GLU A 97 -16.89 -57.76 -19.24
C GLU A 97 -15.58 -57.04 -18.89
N CYS A 98 -15.40 -55.81 -19.40
CA CYS A 98 -14.28 -54.96 -18.99
C CYS A 98 -14.41 -54.57 -17.50
N TYR A 99 -13.41 -54.92 -16.70
CA TYR A 99 -13.30 -54.43 -15.32
C TYR A 99 -12.69 -53.02 -15.31
N GLU A 100 -13.55 -51.99 -15.38
CA GLU A 100 -13.13 -50.58 -15.49
C GLU A 100 -12.59 -49.96 -14.19
N VAL A 101 -12.89 -50.55 -13.03
CA VAL A 101 -12.60 -49.95 -11.71
C VAL A 101 -11.14 -49.52 -11.56
N PRO A 102 -10.13 -50.31 -11.97
CA PRO A 102 -8.73 -49.87 -11.87
C PRO A 102 -8.41 -48.67 -12.77
N ILE A 103 -9.07 -48.56 -13.93
CA ILE A 103 -8.90 -47.44 -14.87
C ILE A 103 -9.47 -46.15 -14.26
N GLN A 104 -10.65 -46.24 -13.63
CA GLN A 104 -11.26 -45.14 -12.90
C GLN A 104 -10.42 -44.71 -11.70
N GLN A 105 -9.96 -45.66 -10.88
CA GLN A 105 -9.08 -45.37 -9.73
C GLN A 105 -7.77 -44.70 -10.16
N LYS A 106 -7.17 -45.16 -11.26
CA LYS A 106 -5.94 -44.56 -11.78
C LYS A 106 -6.17 -43.11 -12.26
N ARG A 107 -7.27 -42.85 -12.97
CA ARG A 107 -7.67 -41.50 -13.38
C ARG A 107 -7.81 -40.58 -12.16
N ASP A 108 -8.56 -41.00 -11.15
CA ASP A 108 -8.80 -40.18 -9.97
C ASP A 108 -7.52 -39.93 -9.18
N PHE A 109 -6.65 -40.93 -9.09
CA PHE A 109 -5.33 -40.78 -8.48
C PHE A 109 -4.48 -39.75 -9.23
N ASP A 110 -4.37 -39.83 -10.55
CA ASP A 110 -3.52 -38.94 -11.35
C ASP A 110 -4.02 -37.49 -11.33
N ILE A 111 -5.35 -37.29 -11.36
CA ILE A 111 -5.95 -35.96 -11.21
C ILE A 111 -5.67 -35.39 -9.81
N ASN A 112 -5.82 -36.20 -8.76
CA ASN A 112 -5.55 -35.75 -7.38
C ASN A 112 -4.06 -35.49 -7.13
N GLU A 113 -3.17 -36.30 -7.71
CA GLU A 113 -1.73 -36.09 -7.60
C GLU A 113 -1.30 -34.81 -8.33
N GLN A 114 -1.86 -34.53 -9.52
CA GLN A 114 -1.62 -33.26 -10.21
C GLN A 114 -2.05 -32.07 -9.34
N ARG A 115 -3.26 -32.12 -8.76
CA ARG A 115 -3.76 -31.09 -7.85
C ARG A 115 -2.83 -30.87 -6.67
N ARG A 116 -2.36 -31.96 -6.05
CA ARG A 116 -1.44 -31.92 -4.91
C ARG A 116 -0.11 -31.26 -5.29
N GLN A 117 0.49 -31.64 -6.41
CA GLN A 117 1.76 -31.09 -6.87
C GLN A 117 1.64 -29.60 -7.20
N THR A 118 0.59 -29.22 -7.94
CA THR A 118 0.29 -27.83 -8.26
C THR A 118 0.11 -26.99 -6.99
N PHE A 119 -0.65 -27.49 -6.02
CA PHE A 119 -0.83 -26.80 -4.73
C PHE A 119 0.49 -26.60 -3.99
N LEU A 120 1.31 -27.64 -3.86
CA LEU A 120 2.59 -27.56 -3.14
C LEU A 120 3.54 -26.56 -3.80
N GLN A 121 3.65 -26.59 -5.13
CA GLN A 121 4.50 -25.67 -5.87
C GLN A 121 3.97 -24.23 -5.80
N SER A 122 2.65 -24.03 -5.90
CA SER A 122 2.01 -22.72 -5.73
C SER A 122 2.26 -22.14 -4.34
N GLN A 123 2.16 -22.97 -3.29
CA GLN A 123 2.43 -22.56 -1.91
C GLN A 123 3.91 -22.18 -1.72
N LYS A 124 4.83 -22.95 -2.30
CA LYS A 124 6.27 -22.66 -2.28
C LYS A 124 6.57 -21.30 -2.94
N LEU A 125 5.96 -21.03 -4.09
CA LEU A 125 6.06 -19.73 -4.75
C LEU A 125 5.47 -18.63 -3.87
N SER A 126 4.27 -18.83 -3.33
CA SER A 126 3.59 -17.85 -2.48
C SER A 126 4.41 -17.43 -1.27
N ARG A 127 5.10 -18.38 -0.59
CA ARG A 127 5.97 -18.05 0.56
C ARG A 127 7.13 -17.16 0.16
N LYS A 128 7.83 -17.52 -0.93
CA LYS A 128 8.95 -16.71 -1.43
C LYS A 128 8.50 -15.29 -1.80
N LEU A 129 7.39 -15.18 -2.52
CA LEU A 129 6.85 -13.90 -2.97
C LEU A 129 6.34 -13.04 -1.81
N GLN A 130 5.84 -13.68 -0.74
CA GLN A 130 5.48 -12.98 0.51
C GLN A 130 6.71 -12.38 1.19
N ASP A 131 7.84 -13.11 1.25
CA ASP A 131 9.09 -12.59 1.83
C ASP A 131 9.64 -11.42 1.01
N ASP A 132 9.59 -11.52 -0.33
CA ASP A 132 9.95 -10.45 -1.25
C ASP A 132 9.05 -9.22 -1.05
N TRP A 133 7.73 -9.43 -0.89
CA TRP A 133 6.76 -8.38 -0.63
C TRP A 133 7.03 -7.66 0.71
N VAL A 134 7.24 -8.42 1.79
CA VAL A 134 7.56 -7.87 3.12
C VAL A 134 8.84 -7.05 3.08
N THR A 135 9.86 -7.54 2.36
CA THR A 135 11.13 -6.82 2.19
C THR A 135 10.91 -5.50 1.45
N LEU A 136 10.11 -5.52 0.37
CA LEU A 136 9.77 -4.32 -0.37
C LEU A 136 9.02 -3.30 0.51
N GLU A 137 8.00 -3.72 1.26
CA GLU A 137 7.23 -2.84 2.14
C GLU A 137 8.10 -2.25 3.27
N LYS A 138 9.03 -3.02 3.83
CA LYS A 138 9.96 -2.52 4.84
C LYS A 138 10.84 -1.38 4.32
N GLY A 139 11.27 -1.44 3.06
CA GLY A 139 12.04 -0.34 2.47
C GLY A 139 11.18 0.88 2.11
N GLN A 140 9.87 0.69 1.84
CA GLN A 140 8.95 1.80 1.62
C GLN A 140 8.59 2.54 2.91
N TYR A 141 8.47 1.82 4.02
CA TYR A 141 7.96 2.36 5.28
C TYR A 141 8.71 3.62 5.77
N PRO A 142 10.06 3.69 5.75
CA PRO A 142 10.77 4.92 6.12
C PRO A 142 10.43 6.13 5.24
N LEU A 143 10.10 5.92 3.97
CA LEU A 143 9.77 7.00 3.03
C LEU A 143 8.40 7.60 3.36
N THR A 144 7.41 6.76 3.68
CA THR A 144 6.09 7.22 4.11
C THR A 144 6.14 7.87 5.50
N MET A 145 6.97 7.33 6.42
CA MET A 145 7.21 7.95 7.72
C MET A 145 7.80 9.36 7.57
N LYS A 146 8.76 9.57 6.67
CA LYS A 146 9.33 10.89 6.40
C LYS A 146 8.27 11.90 5.93
N VAL A 147 7.32 11.49 5.09
CA VAL A 147 6.19 12.35 4.68
C VAL A 147 5.34 12.72 5.90
N SER A 148 5.02 11.73 6.74
CA SER A 148 4.24 11.95 7.97
C SER A 148 4.94 12.93 8.92
N GLU A 149 6.24 12.75 9.19
CA GLU A 149 7.03 13.62 10.05
C GLU A 149 7.07 15.07 9.57
N ILE A 150 7.22 15.29 8.25
CA ILE A 150 7.18 16.63 7.66
C ILE A 150 5.81 17.26 7.87
N ASN A 151 4.74 16.49 7.65
CA ASN A 151 3.38 16.98 7.84
C ASN A 151 3.10 17.32 9.32
N SER A 152 3.55 16.50 10.27
CA SER A 152 3.43 16.79 11.70
C SER A 152 4.13 18.09 12.09
N LYS A 153 5.35 18.33 11.59
CA LYS A 153 6.06 19.61 11.82
C LYS A 153 5.29 20.80 11.23
N LYS A 154 4.74 20.64 10.02
CA LYS A 154 3.94 21.67 9.36
C LYS A 154 2.69 22.01 10.19
N VAL A 155 1.95 21.02 10.64
CA VAL A 155 0.74 21.20 11.46
C VAL A 155 1.08 21.93 12.76
N ALA A 156 2.17 21.56 13.44
CA ALA A 156 2.60 22.23 14.66
C ALA A 156 2.89 23.73 14.45
N ILE A 157 3.52 24.10 13.32
CA ILE A 157 3.77 25.50 12.99
C ILE A 157 2.46 26.24 12.67
N LEU A 158 1.56 25.62 11.91
CA LEU A 158 0.26 26.21 11.59
C LEU A 158 -0.59 26.46 12.84
N MET A 159 -0.59 25.51 13.78
CA MET A 159 -1.24 25.69 15.09
C MET A 159 -0.63 26.86 15.86
N LYS A 160 0.71 26.98 15.87
CA LYS A 160 1.39 28.11 16.52
C LYS A 160 1.02 29.46 15.89
N ILE A 161 0.91 29.53 14.56
CA ILE A 161 0.47 30.74 13.87
C ILE A 161 -0.97 31.10 14.28
N ASP A 162 -1.87 30.10 14.32
CA ASP A 162 -3.25 30.29 14.74
C ASP A 162 -3.35 30.79 16.20
N ASP A 163 -2.59 30.17 17.12
CA ASP A 163 -2.52 30.59 18.52
C ASP A 163 -2.05 32.04 18.67
N ILE A 164 -1.01 32.44 17.92
CA ILE A 164 -0.51 33.83 17.92
C ILE A 164 -1.59 34.78 17.39
N ASN A 165 -2.29 34.41 16.31
CA ASN A 165 -3.36 35.24 15.75
C ASN A 165 -4.52 35.39 16.73
N GLN A 166 -4.99 34.29 17.33
CA GLN A 166 -6.05 34.31 18.33
C GLN A 166 -5.67 35.14 19.56
N ALA A 167 -4.45 34.99 20.06
CA ALA A 167 -3.97 35.77 21.20
C ALA A 167 -3.93 37.28 20.88
N ASN A 168 -3.48 37.66 19.69
CA ASN A 168 -3.46 39.06 19.25
C ASN A 168 -4.87 39.64 19.08
N GLU A 169 -5.80 38.89 18.49
CA GLU A 169 -7.19 39.35 18.32
C GLU A 169 -7.90 39.51 19.67
N ARG A 170 -7.72 38.56 20.60
CA ARG A 170 -8.26 38.67 21.96
C ARG A 170 -7.67 39.87 22.70
N TRP A 171 -6.35 40.04 22.67
CA TRP A 171 -5.68 41.19 23.28
C TRP A 171 -6.20 42.51 22.71
N LYS A 172 -6.33 42.62 21.39
CA LYS A 172 -6.87 43.83 20.75
C LYS A 172 -8.28 44.14 21.23
N LYS A 173 -9.17 43.15 21.27
CA LYS A 173 -10.55 43.30 21.73
C LYS A 173 -10.62 43.73 23.20
N ASP A 174 -9.90 43.04 24.07
CA ASP A 174 -9.94 43.30 25.51
C ASP A 174 -9.32 44.66 25.85
N THR A 175 -8.19 45.01 25.20
CA THR A 175 -7.55 46.32 25.40
C THR A 175 -8.39 47.47 24.86
N GLU A 176 -9.05 47.31 23.70
CA GLU A 176 -10.01 48.30 23.20
C GLU A 176 -11.19 48.50 24.16
N GLN A 177 -11.73 47.43 24.75
CA GLN A 177 -12.80 47.55 25.75
C GLN A 177 -12.33 48.29 27.01
N LEU A 178 -11.14 47.97 27.52
CA LEU A 178 -10.56 48.67 28.67
C LEU A 178 -10.30 50.15 28.39
N ARG A 179 -9.83 50.51 27.18
CA ARG A 179 -9.69 51.91 26.75
C ARG A 179 -11.03 52.63 26.70
N ARG A 180 -12.06 52.01 26.10
CA ARG A 180 -13.42 52.57 26.04
C ARG A 180 -14.01 52.83 27.43
N ASN A 181 -13.69 51.97 28.40
CA ASN A 181 -14.14 52.10 29.78
C ASN A 181 -13.25 53.03 30.63
N GLY A 182 -12.22 53.65 30.05
CA GLY A 182 -11.31 54.55 30.75
C GLY A 182 -10.38 53.88 31.77
N VAL A 183 -10.29 52.54 31.77
CA VAL A 183 -9.48 51.76 32.71
C VAL A 183 -7.99 51.88 32.37
N ILE A 184 -7.68 51.90 31.07
CA ILE A 184 -6.33 52.13 30.55
C ILE A 184 -6.38 53.27 29.53
N LYS A 185 -5.29 54.03 29.43
CA LYS A 185 -5.15 55.11 28.43
C LYS A 185 -4.64 54.57 27.10
#